data_AF-R7K561-F1
#
_entry.id   AF-R7K561-F1
#
_cell.length_a   1.000
_cell.length_b   1.000
_cell.length_c   1.000
_cell.angle_alpha   90.00
_cell.angle_beta   90.00
_cell.angle_gamma   90.00
#
_symmetry.space_group_name_H-M   'P 1'
#
loop_
_entity.id
_entity.type
_entity.pdbx_description
1 polymer ?
#
loop_
_entity_poly.entity_id
_entity_poly.type
_entity_poly.pdbx_seq_one_letter_code
_entity_poly.pdbx_strand_id
1 'polypeptide(L)'
;MENLFYQRKGNMLFDYDKILNDLTERKFNTSDYKRILNEDKLIRDNYSVQDSKDFGNSKQYLDLRESSAVKYVIGAMLPVAKNYTQQIISNRNSIENTLRQMNDGIYRDANLDFDYQGSVTNNTHIRRNSDVDLLVMCNYFLTLQAGLPCPDPYRGNPKDDLLTLRNNCVEQLGKVSPKLNIDDSGAKSVKVSGGHLVVSVDVVPANWCETKESYKTKSKVDKGIMVLDKKKMQRITNYPFKFNELLKEKDSKTAGVFKQAIRLLKNVKVDAENSTGSRIRFSSYGIASLLYDLSDNCYHIGYSPLMLVDVVYKQICRYVNENALQELTDPVGVSLNHSGNTVEGLRELQSAMYSLKKTLENEVGGLSRQIKIAV
;
A
#
# COMPACT_ATOMS: atom_id res chain seq x y z
N MET A 1 23.74 -28.70 6.65
CA MET A 1 22.77 -29.12 5.61
C MET A 1 21.98 -27.94 5.00
N GLU A 2 22.28 -26.67 5.34
CA GLU A 2 21.57 -25.50 4.79
C GLU A 2 22.04 -25.02 3.40
N ASN A 3 23.17 -25.53 2.89
CA ASN A 3 23.79 -25.01 1.65
C ASN A 3 23.47 -25.79 0.36
N LEU A 4 22.73 -26.89 0.41
CA LEU A 4 22.61 -27.81 -0.73
C LEU A 4 21.35 -27.62 -1.60
N PHE A 5 20.34 -26.88 -1.14
CA PHE A 5 19.11 -26.67 -1.93
C PHE A 5 19.06 -25.37 -2.74
N TYR A 6 20.03 -24.46 -2.55
CA TYR A 6 20.00 -23.12 -3.17
C TYR A 6 20.76 -23.01 -4.50
N GLN A 7 21.47 -24.05 -4.96
CA GLN A 7 22.39 -23.95 -6.10
C GLN A 7 21.77 -24.18 -7.50
N ARG A 8 20.45 -24.35 -7.65
CA ARG A 8 19.85 -24.73 -8.96
C ARG A 8 19.03 -23.66 -9.70
N LYS A 9 18.96 -22.42 -9.21
CA LYS A 9 18.60 -21.26 -10.04
C LYS A 9 19.68 -20.22 -9.82
N GLY A 10 20.29 -19.72 -10.89
CA GLY A 10 21.37 -18.72 -10.80
C GLY A 10 21.00 -17.63 -9.79
N ASN A 11 21.93 -17.32 -8.88
CA ASN A 11 21.70 -16.31 -7.85
C ASN A 11 21.18 -15.04 -8.52
N MET A 12 19.99 -14.59 -8.13
CA MET A 12 19.44 -13.32 -8.60
C MET A 12 20.47 -12.23 -8.30
N LEU A 13 21.09 -11.65 -9.33
CA LEU A 13 22.08 -10.60 -9.15
C LEU A 13 21.44 -9.28 -9.52
N PHE A 14 21.28 -8.40 -8.53
CA PHE A 14 20.84 -7.04 -8.79
C PHE A 14 22.01 -6.21 -9.33
N ASP A 15 21.72 -5.45 -10.38
CA ASP A 15 22.52 -4.29 -10.75
C ASP A 15 22.06 -3.12 -9.87
N TYR A 16 22.83 -2.82 -8.82
CA TYR A 16 22.46 -1.82 -7.82
C TYR A 16 22.46 -0.39 -8.34
N ASP A 17 23.27 -0.08 -9.34
CA ASP A 17 23.22 1.24 -9.98
C ASP A 17 21.90 1.39 -10.74
N LYS A 18 21.51 0.34 -11.49
CA LYS A 18 20.22 0.32 -12.19
C LYS A 18 19.04 0.39 -11.23
N ILE A 19 18.97 -0.47 -10.21
CA ILE A 19 17.80 -0.46 -9.30
C ILE A 19 17.74 0.77 -8.39
N LEU A 20 18.88 1.41 -8.10
CA LEU A 20 18.91 2.71 -7.42
C LEU A 20 18.31 3.81 -8.30
N ASN A 21 18.62 3.80 -9.61
CA ASN A 21 18.00 4.70 -10.57
C ASN A 21 16.49 4.41 -10.70
N ASP A 22 16.09 3.15 -10.83
CA ASP A 22 14.67 2.75 -10.89
C ASP A 22 13.90 3.14 -9.62
N LEU A 23 14.51 3.00 -8.44
CA LEU A 23 13.95 3.46 -7.17
C LEU A 23 13.76 4.98 -7.16
N THR A 24 14.74 5.72 -7.68
CA THR A 24 14.70 7.18 -7.76
C THR A 24 13.58 7.62 -8.70
N GLU A 25 13.46 7.04 -9.89
CA GLU A 25 12.36 7.29 -10.83
C GLU A 25 10.99 6.83 -10.32
N ARG A 26 10.95 5.84 -9.42
CA ARG A 26 9.70 5.39 -8.79
C ARG A 26 9.18 6.41 -7.78
N LYS A 27 10.10 6.96 -6.98
CA LYS A 27 9.80 7.88 -5.88
C LYS A 27 9.75 9.35 -6.30
N PHE A 28 10.45 9.69 -7.37
CA PHE A 28 10.61 11.04 -7.87
C PHE A 28 10.39 11.05 -9.38
N ASN A 29 9.98 12.19 -9.93
CA ASN A 29 10.08 12.42 -11.35
C ASN A 29 11.25 13.38 -11.61
N THR A 30 12.27 12.91 -12.32
CA THR A 30 13.48 13.70 -12.59
C THR A 30 13.19 14.85 -13.56
N SER A 31 12.16 14.73 -14.41
CA SER A 31 11.70 15.82 -15.28
C SER A 31 10.86 16.87 -14.55
N ASP A 32 10.00 16.49 -13.61
CA ASP A 32 9.24 17.45 -12.80
C ASP A 32 10.16 18.34 -11.98
N TYR A 33 11.25 17.80 -11.43
CA TYR A 33 12.21 18.58 -10.67
C TYR A 33 13.05 19.54 -11.54
N LYS A 34 13.54 19.07 -12.71
CA LYS A 34 14.21 19.96 -13.67
C LYS A 34 13.27 21.06 -14.15
N ARG A 35 11.99 20.76 -14.36
CA ARG A 35 10.95 21.73 -14.67
C ARG A 35 10.71 22.72 -13.53
N ILE A 36 10.56 22.25 -12.29
CA ILE A 36 10.39 23.09 -11.09
C ILE A 36 11.61 24.01 -10.86
N LEU A 37 12.83 23.53 -11.13
CA LEU A 37 14.05 24.34 -11.05
C LEU A 37 14.19 25.33 -12.21
N ASN A 38 13.73 24.98 -13.41
CA ASN A 38 14.03 25.73 -14.63
C ASN A 38 12.89 26.64 -15.12
N GLU A 39 11.61 26.43 -14.76
CA GLU A 39 10.50 27.00 -15.55
C GLU A 39 9.60 28.07 -14.93
N ASP A 40 9.58 28.44 -13.63
CA ASP A 40 8.81 29.67 -13.31
C ASP A 40 9.05 30.33 -11.96
N LYS A 41 9.23 31.65 -12.01
CA LYS A 41 9.31 32.54 -10.82
C LYS A 41 8.03 32.44 -9.97
N LEU A 42 6.88 32.28 -10.62
CA LEU A 42 5.55 32.15 -10.00
C LEU A 42 5.29 30.80 -9.29
N ILE A 43 5.85 29.69 -9.80
CA ILE A 43 5.75 28.39 -9.14
C ILE A 43 6.66 28.37 -7.92
N ARG A 44 7.86 28.95 -8.02
CA ARG A 44 8.78 29.14 -6.89
C ARG A 44 8.18 29.99 -5.76
N ASP A 45 7.32 30.95 -6.10
CA ASP A 45 6.67 31.84 -5.12
C ASP A 45 5.43 31.20 -4.45
N ASN A 46 4.81 30.19 -5.06
CA ASN A 46 3.72 29.38 -4.46
C ASN A 46 4.19 28.04 -3.88
N TYR A 47 5.42 27.60 -4.17
CA TYR A 47 6.05 26.45 -3.55
C TYR A 47 6.47 26.83 -2.14
N SER A 48 5.88 26.21 -1.12
CA SER A 48 6.28 26.54 0.24
C SER A 48 7.74 26.10 0.47
N VAL A 49 8.47 26.86 1.27
CA VAL A 49 9.84 26.48 1.71
C VAL A 49 9.84 25.08 2.33
N GLN A 50 8.73 24.67 2.96
CA GLN A 50 8.59 23.37 3.58
C GLN A 50 8.57 22.23 2.55
N ASP A 51 7.94 22.43 1.38
CA ASP A 51 7.89 21.44 0.32
C ASP A 51 9.27 21.22 -0.31
N SER A 52 10.03 22.30 -0.52
CA SER A 52 11.41 22.20 -1.02
C SER A 52 12.33 21.41 -0.07
N LYS A 53 12.17 21.58 1.24
CA LYS A 53 12.91 20.83 2.26
C LYS A 53 12.50 19.37 2.34
N ASP A 54 11.21 19.05 2.21
CA ASP A 54 10.72 17.67 2.23
C ASP A 54 11.26 16.86 1.04
N PHE A 55 11.27 17.47 -0.16
CA PHE A 55 11.90 16.90 -1.33
C PHE A 55 13.41 16.68 -1.17
N GLY A 56 14.14 17.69 -0.69
CA GLY A 56 15.57 17.58 -0.42
C GLY A 56 15.86 16.43 0.55
N ASN A 57 15.15 16.39 1.68
CA ASN A 57 15.29 15.35 2.70
C ASN A 57 15.00 13.95 2.16
N SER A 58 13.99 13.82 1.30
CA SER A 58 13.62 12.53 0.71
C SER A 58 14.68 11.95 -0.24
N LYS A 59 15.65 12.75 -0.71
CA LYS A 59 16.74 12.36 -1.61
C LYS A 59 18.14 12.32 -0.96
N GLN A 60 18.28 12.74 0.30
CA GLN A 60 19.58 12.78 0.99
C GLN A 60 20.37 11.47 0.94
N TYR A 61 19.67 10.32 0.82
CA TYR A 61 20.31 9.02 0.66
C TYR A 61 21.18 8.90 -0.61
N LEU A 62 20.92 9.70 -1.65
CA LEU A 62 21.72 9.72 -2.89
C LEU A 62 23.08 10.38 -2.70
N ASP A 63 23.19 11.32 -1.76
CA ASP A 63 24.40 12.11 -1.48
C ASP A 63 25.37 11.38 -0.53
N LEU A 64 24.97 10.23 0.01
CA LEU A 64 25.81 9.41 0.88
C LEU A 64 27.10 8.99 0.14
N ARG A 65 28.22 8.99 0.86
CA ARG A 65 29.49 8.42 0.37
C ARG A 65 29.54 6.91 0.64
N GLU A 66 28.53 6.21 0.15
CA GLU A 66 28.33 4.77 0.32
C GLU A 66 28.04 4.12 -1.05
N SER A 67 28.03 2.79 -1.11
CA SER A 67 27.71 2.04 -2.33
C SER A 67 26.26 2.22 -2.78
N SER A 68 25.98 1.94 -4.05
CA SER A 68 24.61 2.00 -4.58
C SER A 68 23.65 1.04 -3.88
N ALA A 69 24.12 -0.12 -3.39
CA ALA A 69 23.31 -1.03 -2.59
C ALA A 69 22.91 -0.40 -1.25
N VAL A 70 23.84 0.25 -0.54
CA VAL A 70 23.54 0.95 0.73
C VAL A 70 22.56 2.10 0.50
N LYS A 71 22.80 2.92 -0.54
CA LYS A 71 21.89 4.00 -0.94
C LYS A 71 20.50 3.46 -1.27
N TYR A 72 20.43 2.36 -2.01
CA TYR A 72 19.17 1.71 -2.39
C TYR A 72 18.38 1.28 -1.15
N VAL A 73 19.03 0.61 -0.18
CA VAL A 73 18.36 0.16 1.05
C VAL A 73 17.75 1.33 1.82
N ILE A 74 18.55 2.37 2.06
CA ILE A 74 18.10 3.56 2.80
C ILE A 74 16.95 4.23 2.03
N GLY A 75 17.14 4.47 0.73
CA GLY A 75 16.11 5.03 -0.14
C GLY A 75 14.83 4.19 -0.14
N ALA A 76 14.92 2.86 -0.19
CA ALA A 76 13.77 1.95 -0.23
C ALA A 76 12.95 1.97 1.07
N MET A 77 13.58 2.27 2.21
CA MET A 77 12.93 2.38 3.52
C MET A 77 12.20 3.71 3.72
N LEU A 78 12.67 4.80 3.09
CA LEU A 78 12.06 6.12 3.24
C LEU A 78 10.63 6.14 2.70
N PRO A 79 9.76 7.04 3.19
CA PRO A 79 8.46 7.28 2.56
C PRO A 79 8.62 7.92 1.17
N VAL A 80 7.51 8.00 0.44
CA VAL A 80 7.38 8.92 -0.71
C VAL A 80 7.26 10.35 -0.17
N ALA A 81 7.78 11.34 -0.89
CA ALA A 81 7.70 12.75 -0.48
C ALA A 81 6.23 13.19 -0.31
N LYS A 82 5.97 14.03 0.71
CA LYS A 82 4.62 14.35 1.18
C LYS A 82 3.78 15.05 0.14
N ASN A 83 4.39 15.90 -0.67
CA ASN A 83 3.71 16.61 -1.76
C ASN A 83 3.08 15.63 -2.78
N TYR A 84 3.75 14.52 -3.11
CA TYR A 84 3.20 13.53 -4.04
C TYR A 84 2.05 12.77 -3.37
N THR A 85 2.21 12.44 -2.08
CA THR A 85 1.11 11.87 -1.28
C THR A 85 -0.10 12.83 -1.21
N GLN A 86 0.12 14.13 -1.02
CA GLN A 86 -0.92 15.15 -1.02
C GLN A 86 -1.59 15.28 -2.39
N GLN A 87 -0.83 15.18 -3.49
CA GLN A 87 -1.37 15.19 -4.84
C GLN A 87 -2.27 13.97 -5.10
N ILE A 88 -1.86 12.77 -4.67
CA ILE A 88 -2.67 11.56 -4.71
C ILE A 88 -3.99 11.78 -3.94
N ILE A 89 -3.90 12.31 -2.71
CA ILE A 89 -5.07 12.60 -1.87
C ILE A 89 -5.99 13.63 -2.55
N SER A 90 -5.44 14.68 -3.14
CA SER A 90 -6.21 15.71 -3.85
C SER A 90 -6.96 15.14 -5.07
N ASN A 91 -6.31 14.31 -5.88
CA ASN A 91 -6.95 13.63 -7.02
C ASN A 91 -8.10 12.72 -6.57
N ARG A 92 -7.91 11.95 -5.50
CA ARG A 92 -8.99 11.15 -4.89
C ARG A 92 -10.15 12.02 -4.40
N ASN A 93 -9.84 13.10 -3.67
CA ASN A 93 -10.85 14.01 -3.13
C ASN A 93 -11.64 14.69 -4.26
N SER A 94 -11.02 14.94 -5.42
CA SER A 94 -11.74 15.45 -6.58
C SER A 94 -12.79 14.45 -7.11
N ILE A 95 -12.48 13.16 -7.14
CA ILE A 95 -13.43 12.11 -7.53
C ILE A 95 -14.53 11.97 -6.48
N GLU A 96 -14.17 12.00 -5.21
CA GLU A 96 -15.13 12.03 -4.11
C GLU A 96 -16.10 13.20 -4.22
N ASN A 97 -15.62 14.43 -4.46
CA ASN A 97 -16.46 15.61 -4.62
C ASN A 97 -17.46 15.47 -5.78
N THR A 98 -17.04 14.88 -6.90
CA THR A 98 -17.95 14.56 -8.02
C THR A 98 -19.03 13.58 -7.59
N LEU A 99 -18.67 12.52 -6.88
CA LEU A 99 -19.61 11.48 -6.43
C LEU A 99 -20.52 11.97 -5.31
N ARG A 100 -20.05 12.89 -4.46
CA ARG A 100 -20.86 13.52 -3.40
C ARG A 100 -22.05 14.31 -3.96
N GLN A 101 -21.95 14.85 -5.18
CA GLN A 101 -23.07 15.51 -5.85
C GLN A 101 -24.26 14.56 -6.10
N MET A 102 -24.07 13.25 -6.04
CA MET A 102 -25.18 12.29 -6.08
C MET A 102 -26.11 12.43 -4.87
N ASN A 103 -25.61 12.91 -3.72
CA ASN A 103 -26.42 13.12 -2.52
C ASN A 103 -27.47 14.24 -2.70
N ASP A 104 -27.24 15.19 -3.60
CA ASP A 104 -28.16 16.31 -3.86
C ASP A 104 -29.21 15.99 -4.96
N GLY A 105 -29.10 14.81 -5.59
CA GLY A 105 -29.90 14.36 -6.75
C GLY A 105 -31.02 13.35 -6.43
N ILE A 106 -31.25 12.39 -7.32
CA ILE A 106 -32.34 11.37 -7.24
C ILE A 106 -32.20 10.44 -6.01
N TYR A 107 -31.05 10.45 -5.34
CA TYR A 107 -30.72 9.59 -4.20
C TYR A 107 -30.96 10.24 -2.83
N ARG A 108 -31.93 11.17 -2.73
CA ARG A 108 -32.15 12.11 -1.60
C ARG A 108 -32.15 11.52 -0.18
N ASP A 109 -32.30 10.21 -0.01
CA ASP A 109 -32.28 9.54 1.30
C ASP A 109 -31.08 8.57 1.50
N ALA A 110 -30.13 8.53 0.55
CA ALA A 110 -29.04 7.56 0.52
C ALA A 110 -27.92 7.82 1.53
N ASN A 111 -27.72 9.09 1.86
CA ASN A 111 -26.61 9.63 2.65
C ASN A 111 -25.30 8.85 2.44
N LEU A 112 -24.69 8.94 1.25
CA LEU A 112 -23.47 8.18 0.95
C LEU A 112 -22.32 8.63 1.85
N ASP A 113 -21.67 7.66 2.48
CA ASP A 113 -20.42 7.87 3.20
C ASP A 113 -19.24 7.61 2.26
N PHE A 114 -18.13 8.31 2.51
CA PHE A 114 -16.90 8.12 1.77
C PHE A 114 -15.75 7.87 2.74
N ASP A 115 -14.88 6.94 2.37
CA ASP A 115 -13.72 6.59 3.16
C ASP A 115 -12.61 6.03 2.26
N TYR A 116 -11.47 5.69 2.86
CA TYR A 116 -10.26 5.40 2.11
C TYR A 116 -9.50 4.23 2.73
N GLN A 117 -8.83 3.47 1.88
CA GLN A 117 -8.00 2.34 2.30
C GLN A 117 -6.72 2.25 1.48
N GLY A 118 -5.93 1.23 1.77
CA GLY A 118 -4.75 0.90 0.99
C GLY A 118 -3.45 1.54 1.49
N SER A 119 -2.42 1.46 0.65
CA SER A 119 -1.05 1.78 1.08
C SER A 119 -0.74 3.27 1.20
N VAL A 120 -1.54 4.13 0.56
CA VAL A 120 -1.43 5.59 0.69
C VAL A 120 -1.86 6.01 2.08
N THR A 121 -3.04 5.59 2.54
CA THR A 121 -3.56 5.83 3.90
C THR A 121 -2.59 5.33 4.98
N ASN A 122 -1.89 4.22 4.73
CA ASN A 122 -0.92 3.67 5.67
C ASN A 122 0.50 4.26 5.55
N ASN A 123 0.77 5.16 4.60
CA ASN A 123 2.12 5.64 4.27
C ASN A 123 3.13 4.49 3.97
N THR A 124 2.65 3.43 3.34
CA THR A 124 3.46 2.28 2.88
C THR A 124 3.51 2.16 1.35
N HIS A 125 2.92 3.11 0.64
CA HIS A 125 3.07 3.25 -0.81
C HIS A 125 4.53 3.58 -1.16
N ILE A 126 4.98 3.08 -2.31
CA ILE A 126 6.39 3.20 -2.76
C ILE A 126 6.55 3.98 -4.06
N ARG A 127 5.43 4.37 -4.70
CA ARG A 127 5.41 5.11 -5.97
C ARG A 127 4.76 6.47 -5.75
N ARG A 128 5.31 7.51 -6.36
CA ARG A 128 4.73 8.87 -6.36
C ARG A 128 3.34 8.94 -7.01
N ASN A 129 3.07 8.02 -7.93
CA ASN A 129 1.82 7.91 -8.67
C ASN A 129 1.07 6.61 -8.31
N SER A 130 1.08 6.26 -7.02
CA SER A 130 0.37 5.07 -6.55
C SER A 130 -1.14 5.26 -6.71
N ASP A 131 -1.79 4.21 -7.23
CA ASP A 131 -3.25 4.14 -7.27
C ASP A 131 -3.83 4.22 -5.84
N VAL A 132 -5.04 4.76 -5.72
CA VAL A 132 -5.70 5.00 -4.43
C VAL A 132 -7.15 4.53 -4.43
N ASP A 133 -7.55 3.89 -3.33
CA ASP A 133 -8.90 3.38 -3.14
C ASP A 133 -9.82 4.45 -2.52
N LEU A 134 -10.95 4.70 -3.18
CA LEU A 134 -12.07 5.48 -2.67
C LEU A 134 -13.25 4.54 -2.38
N LEU A 135 -13.55 4.34 -1.10
CA LEU A 135 -14.74 3.60 -0.68
C LEU A 135 -15.97 4.50 -0.81
N VAL A 136 -16.98 4.01 -1.52
CA VAL A 136 -18.31 4.64 -1.62
C VAL A 136 -19.29 3.76 -0.87
N MET A 137 -19.65 4.21 0.32
CA MET A 137 -20.41 3.44 1.29
C MET A 137 -21.89 3.77 1.17
N CYS A 138 -22.72 2.78 0.82
CA CYS A 138 -24.15 2.94 0.94
C CYS A 138 -24.64 2.82 2.39
N ASN A 139 -25.55 3.72 2.77
CA ASN A 139 -26.15 3.76 4.10
C ASN A 139 -27.62 3.34 4.14
N TYR A 140 -28.17 2.82 3.03
CA TYR A 140 -29.55 2.29 3.00
C TYR A 140 -29.75 1.07 3.91
N PHE A 141 -28.67 0.34 4.19
CA PHE A 141 -28.69 -0.85 5.03
C PHE A 141 -27.33 -1.09 5.70
N LEU A 142 -27.36 -1.85 6.79
CA LEU A 142 -26.19 -2.27 7.56
C LEU A 142 -26.14 -3.80 7.59
N THR A 143 -25.02 -4.40 7.22
CA THR A 143 -24.83 -5.83 7.49
C THR A 143 -24.52 -6.00 8.97
N LEU A 144 -25.19 -6.92 9.65
CA LEU A 144 -24.88 -7.29 11.03
C LEU A 144 -24.12 -8.61 11.06
N GLN A 145 -23.03 -8.69 11.84
CA GLN A 145 -22.39 -9.96 12.15
C GLN A 145 -23.38 -10.90 12.85
N ALA A 146 -23.32 -12.19 12.50
CA ALA A 146 -24.19 -13.21 13.08
C ALA A 146 -24.22 -13.15 14.62
N GLY A 147 -25.44 -13.16 15.17
CA GLY A 147 -25.72 -13.09 16.61
C GLY A 147 -25.96 -11.68 17.16
N LEU A 148 -25.86 -10.62 16.35
CA LEU A 148 -26.29 -9.28 16.74
C LEU A 148 -27.82 -9.12 16.59
N PRO A 149 -28.47 -8.29 17.43
CA PRO A 149 -29.91 -8.06 17.36
C PRO A 149 -30.27 -7.29 16.08
N CYS A 150 -31.33 -7.72 15.39
CA CYS A 150 -31.85 -7.12 14.17
C CYS A 150 -33.37 -6.89 14.29
N PRO A 151 -33.82 -5.81 14.95
CA PRO A 151 -35.24 -5.56 15.18
C PRO A 151 -35.99 -5.18 13.89
N ASP A 152 -35.31 -4.55 12.93
CA ASP A 152 -35.89 -4.13 11.65
C ASP A 152 -35.01 -4.64 10.48
N PRO A 153 -35.26 -5.86 9.99
CA PRO A 153 -34.50 -6.44 8.89
C PRO A 153 -34.71 -5.68 7.59
N TYR A 154 -33.60 -5.39 6.90
CA TYR A 154 -33.64 -4.78 5.58
C TYR A 154 -34.41 -5.65 4.58
N ARG A 155 -35.36 -5.05 3.85
CA ARG A 155 -36.28 -5.76 2.93
C ARG A 155 -35.82 -5.75 1.47
N GLY A 156 -34.79 -4.97 1.12
CA GLY A 156 -34.22 -4.91 -0.22
C GLY A 156 -33.21 -6.02 -0.50
N ASN A 157 -32.48 -5.89 -1.61
CA ASN A 157 -31.43 -6.83 -1.99
C ASN A 157 -30.06 -6.13 -2.00
N PRO A 158 -29.23 -6.33 -0.95
CA PRO A 158 -27.92 -5.70 -0.82
C PRO A 158 -27.00 -5.83 -2.03
N LYS A 159 -27.11 -6.91 -2.83
CA LYS A 159 -26.27 -7.09 -4.02
C LYS A 159 -26.74 -6.20 -5.17
N ASP A 160 -28.05 -6.11 -5.37
CA ASP A 160 -28.65 -5.30 -6.44
C ASP A 160 -28.48 -3.81 -6.12
N ASP A 161 -28.59 -3.43 -4.85
CA ASP A 161 -28.37 -2.06 -4.39
C ASP A 161 -26.91 -1.61 -4.60
N LEU A 162 -25.95 -2.48 -4.30
CA LEU A 162 -24.52 -2.19 -4.53
C LEU A 162 -24.18 -2.15 -6.03
N LEU A 163 -24.84 -2.99 -6.86
CA LEU A 163 -24.68 -2.94 -8.31
C LEU A 163 -25.27 -1.64 -8.88
N THR A 164 -26.44 -1.24 -8.38
CA THR A 164 -27.05 0.05 -8.70
C THR A 164 -26.13 1.20 -8.30
N LEU A 165 -25.62 1.22 -7.07
CA LEU A 165 -24.64 2.22 -6.62
C LEU A 165 -23.43 2.30 -7.56
N ARG A 166 -22.90 1.16 -7.99
CA ARG A 166 -21.77 1.11 -8.93
C ARG A 166 -22.10 1.77 -10.26
N ASN A 167 -23.25 1.46 -10.85
CA ASN A 167 -23.71 2.04 -12.10
C ASN A 167 -23.89 3.56 -11.98
N ASN A 168 -24.44 4.00 -10.83
CA ASN A 168 -24.64 5.42 -10.54
C ASN A 168 -23.31 6.16 -10.44
N CYS A 169 -22.30 5.56 -9.79
CA CYS A 169 -20.94 6.11 -9.76
C CYS A 169 -20.38 6.27 -11.19
N VAL A 170 -20.51 5.25 -12.05
CA VAL A 170 -20.03 5.31 -13.45
C VAL A 170 -20.73 6.43 -14.21
N GLU A 171 -22.06 6.51 -14.11
CA GLU A 171 -22.85 7.55 -14.78
C GLU A 171 -22.46 8.95 -14.31
N GLN A 172 -22.33 9.16 -12.99
CA GLN A 172 -21.98 10.45 -12.43
C GLN A 172 -20.57 10.89 -12.82
N LEU A 173 -19.60 9.97 -12.80
CA LEU A 173 -18.23 10.26 -13.23
C LEU A 173 -18.17 10.57 -14.73
N GLY A 174 -19.02 9.94 -15.54
CA GLY A 174 -19.12 10.18 -16.98
C GLY A 174 -19.59 11.59 -17.36
N LYS A 175 -20.17 12.33 -16.41
CA LYS A 175 -20.64 13.72 -16.61
C LYS A 175 -19.53 14.77 -16.45
N VAL A 176 -18.32 14.41 -15.98
CA VAL A 176 -17.23 15.36 -15.67
C VAL A 176 -16.45 15.80 -16.92
N SER A 177 -16.10 17.10 -16.99
CA SER A 177 -15.19 17.69 -17.98
C SER A 177 -13.94 18.29 -17.29
N PRO A 178 -12.70 18.01 -17.75
CA PRO A 178 -12.32 17.19 -18.90
C PRO A 178 -12.62 15.70 -18.68
N LYS A 179 -12.90 14.97 -19.77
CA LYS A 179 -13.38 13.58 -19.71
C LYS A 179 -12.40 12.67 -18.96
N LEU A 180 -12.87 12.12 -17.85
CA LEU A 180 -12.22 11.02 -17.15
C LEU A 180 -12.30 9.75 -18.01
N ASN A 181 -11.25 8.92 -17.96
CA ASN A 181 -11.30 7.54 -18.42
C ASN A 181 -11.88 6.67 -17.29
N ILE A 182 -12.95 5.94 -17.59
CA ILE A 182 -13.70 5.14 -16.62
C ILE A 182 -13.66 3.68 -17.09
N ASP A 183 -12.88 2.86 -16.41
CA ASP A 183 -12.77 1.42 -16.64
C ASP A 183 -13.59 0.66 -15.60
N ASP A 184 -14.77 0.20 -16.02
CA ASP A 184 -15.68 -0.62 -15.23
C ASP A 184 -15.44 -2.14 -15.43
N SER A 185 -14.35 -2.58 -16.09
CA SER A 185 -14.10 -4.01 -16.32
C SER A 185 -13.71 -4.80 -15.05
N GLY A 186 -13.25 -4.09 -14.01
CA GLY A 186 -12.83 -4.64 -12.72
C GLY A 186 -13.95 -5.34 -11.96
N ALA A 187 -13.65 -6.43 -11.25
CA ALA A 187 -14.68 -7.17 -10.52
C ALA A 187 -15.21 -6.43 -9.28
N LYS A 188 -14.35 -5.65 -8.60
CA LYS A 188 -14.62 -5.08 -7.27
C LYS A 188 -14.60 -3.55 -7.21
N SER A 189 -14.02 -2.92 -8.22
CA SER A 189 -13.88 -1.46 -8.31
C SER A 189 -14.07 -0.98 -9.74
N VAL A 190 -14.36 0.31 -9.88
CA VAL A 190 -14.31 1.09 -11.11
C VAL A 190 -13.03 1.89 -11.10
N LYS A 191 -12.15 1.70 -12.09
CA LYS A 191 -10.89 2.44 -12.17
C LYS A 191 -11.10 3.74 -12.93
N VAL A 192 -10.73 4.85 -12.32
CA VAL A 192 -10.86 6.21 -12.87
C VAL A 192 -9.47 6.79 -13.10
N SER A 193 -9.18 7.27 -14.30
CA SER A 193 -7.87 7.84 -14.66
C SER A 193 -8.02 8.94 -15.72
N GLY A 194 -6.93 9.59 -16.11
CA GLY A 194 -6.95 10.61 -17.17
C GLY A 194 -7.63 11.92 -16.73
N GLY A 195 -7.89 12.81 -17.68
CA GLY A 195 -8.33 14.16 -17.37
C GLY A 195 -7.28 14.92 -16.55
N HIS A 196 -7.69 15.51 -15.42
CA HIS A 196 -6.80 16.20 -14.48
C HIS A 196 -6.10 15.27 -13.48
N LEU A 197 -6.38 13.97 -13.52
CA LEU A 197 -5.79 13.01 -12.59
C LEU A 197 -4.36 12.62 -13.01
N VAL A 198 -3.41 12.75 -12.10
CA VAL A 198 -2.03 12.24 -12.25
C VAL A 198 -1.89 10.80 -11.73
N VAL A 199 -2.88 10.30 -11.00
CA VAL A 199 -2.97 8.93 -10.49
C VAL A 199 -4.32 8.31 -10.82
N SER A 200 -4.39 6.99 -10.82
CA SER A 200 -5.70 6.33 -10.94
C SER A 200 -6.38 6.23 -9.58
N VAL A 201 -7.70 6.38 -9.57
CA VAL A 201 -8.55 6.22 -8.39
C VAL A 201 -9.44 5.00 -8.60
N ASP A 202 -9.34 4.03 -7.71
CA ASP A 202 -10.22 2.86 -7.69
C ASP A 202 -11.44 3.19 -6.82
N VAL A 203 -12.60 3.38 -7.46
CA VAL A 203 -13.88 3.62 -6.79
C VAL A 203 -14.50 2.27 -6.41
N VAL A 204 -14.72 2.05 -5.11
CA VAL A 204 -15.12 0.77 -4.53
C VAL A 204 -16.49 0.91 -3.86
N PRO A 205 -17.59 0.50 -4.53
CA PRO A 205 -18.91 0.44 -3.92
C PRO A 205 -18.95 -0.61 -2.81
N ALA A 206 -19.39 -0.21 -1.62
CA ALA A 206 -19.45 -1.08 -0.44
C ALA A 206 -20.58 -0.68 0.52
N ASN A 207 -20.88 -1.55 1.47
CA ASN A 207 -21.79 -1.27 2.57
C ASN A 207 -21.10 -1.52 3.92
N TRP A 208 -21.56 -0.87 4.99
CA TRP A 208 -21.03 -1.08 6.33
C TRP A 208 -21.40 -2.47 6.88
N CYS A 209 -20.49 -3.05 7.66
CA CYS A 209 -20.69 -4.27 8.41
C CYS A 209 -20.43 -4.01 9.90
N GLU A 210 -21.48 -4.12 10.72
CA GLU A 210 -21.39 -4.02 12.17
C GLU A 210 -20.84 -5.34 12.74
N THR A 211 -19.69 -5.27 13.40
CA THR A 211 -19.09 -6.41 14.09
C THR A 211 -19.59 -6.47 15.53
N LYS A 212 -19.39 -7.61 16.19
CA LYS A 212 -19.63 -7.72 17.63
C LYS A 212 -18.81 -6.70 18.42
N GLU A 213 -17.63 -6.37 17.94
CA GLU A 213 -16.74 -5.40 18.60
C GLU A 213 -17.26 -3.97 18.38
N SER A 214 -17.54 -3.57 17.13
CA SER A 214 -18.06 -2.22 16.86
C SER A 214 -19.44 -2.00 17.50
N TYR A 215 -20.26 -3.05 17.63
CA TYR A 215 -21.52 -2.97 18.35
C TYR A 215 -21.32 -2.62 19.83
N LYS A 216 -20.25 -3.11 20.46
CA LYS A 216 -19.88 -2.81 21.86
C LYS A 216 -19.19 -1.45 21.99
N THR A 217 -18.15 -1.21 21.18
CA THR A 217 -17.27 -0.04 21.30
C THR A 217 -17.87 1.23 20.70
N LYS A 218 -18.85 1.08 19.80
CA LYS A 218 -19.39 2.14 18.92
C LYS A 218 -18.30 2.81 18.06
N SER A 219 -17.13 2.19 17.94
CA SER A 219 -16.01 2.70 17.17
C SER A 219 -16.14 2.33 15.70
N LYS A 220 -15.93 3.32 14.83
CA LYS A 220 -15.82 3.11 13.37
C LYS A 220 -14.66 2.18 13.00
N VAL A 221 -13.56 2.23 13.75
CA VAL A 221 -12.36 1.41 13.49
C VAL A 221 -12.68 -0.08 13.54
N ASP A 222 -13.61 -0.49 14.41
CA ASP A 222 -13.99 -1.89 14.58
C ASP A 222 -15.06 -2.35 13.59
N LYS A 223 -15.58 -1.45 12.74
CA LYS A 223 -16.54 -1.80 11.69
C LYS A 223 -15.83 -2.48 10.52
N GLY A 224 -16.51 -3.46 9.93
CA GLY A 224 -16.15 -4.00 8.63
C GLY A 224 -16.82 -3.24 7.49
N ILE A 225 -16.40 -3.57 6.28
CA ILE A 225 -17.11 -3.22 5.04
C ILE A 225 -17.40 -4.50 4.26
N MET A 226 -18.41 -4.46 3.39
CA MET A 226 -18.67 -5.51 2.42
C MET A 226 -18.59 -4.95 1.01
N VAL A 227 -17.62 -5.41 0.23
CA VAL A 227 -17.39 -5.00 -1.16
C VAL A 227 -18.08 -5.97 -2.11
N LEU A 228 -18.79 -5.45 -3.11
CA LEU A 228 -19.40 -6.27 -4.15
C LEU A 228 -18.34 -6.77 -5.15
N ASP A 229 -18.26 -8.08 -5.36
CA ASP A 229 -17.64 -8.68 -6.54
C ASP A 229 -18.75 -8.89 -7.60
N LYS A 230 -18.81 -8.01 -8.60
CA LYS A 230 -19.88 -8.02 -9.61
C LYS A 230 -19.80 -9.20 -10.57
N LYS A 231 -18.64 -9.83 -10.71
CA LYS A 231 -18.47 -10.98 -11.62
C LYS A 231 -19.01 -12.26 -10.97
N LYS A 232 -18.78 -12.40 -9.67
CA LYS A 232 -19.28 -13.54 -8.87
C LYS A 232 -20.63 -13.28 -8.20
N MET A 233 -21.12 -12.05 -8.25
CA MET A 233 -22.32 -11.58 -7.55
C MET A 233 -22.33 -11.97 -6.07
N GLN A 234 -21.21 -11.71 -5.39
CA GLN A 234 -21.01 -11.98 -3.97
C GLN A 234 -20.48 -10.73 -3.25
N ARG A 235 -20.78 -10.62 -1.95
CA ARG A 235 -20.22 -9.58 -1.09
C ARG A 235 -19.05 -10.14 -0.29
N ILE A 236 -17.93 -9.44 -0.29
CA ILE A 236 -16.68 -9.84 0.37
C ILE A 236 -16.48 -8.93 1.58
N THR A 237 -16.48 -9.52 2.77
CA THR A 237 -16.22 -8.79 4.02
C THR A 237 -14.74 -8.47 4.17
N ASN A 238 -14.43 -7.22 4.48
CA ASN A 238 -13.08 -6.73 4.78
C ASN A 238 -13.10 -5.88 6.06
N TYR A 239 -11.93 -5.70 6.70
CA TYR A 239 -11.76 -4.87 7.91
C TYR A 239 -10.66 -3.83 7.73
N PRO A 240 -10.76 -2.94 6.72
CA PRO A 240 -9.65 -2.04 6.36
C PRO A 240 -9.30 -1.05 7.46
N PHE A 241 -10.28 -0.57 8.22
CA PHE A 241 -10.05 0.42 9.28
C PHE A 241 -9.32 -0.20 10.47
N LYS A 242 -9.76 -1.38 10.92
CA LYS A 242 -9.06 -2.12 11.97
C LYS A 242 -7.65 -2.50 11.54
N PHE A 243 -7.49 -3.00 10.32
CA PHE A 243 -6.17 -3.31 9.76
C PHE A 243 -5.24 -2.09 9.80
N ASN A 244 -5.71 -0.92 9.33
CA ASN A 244 -4.93 0.31 9.31
C ASN A 244 -4.55 0.78 10.73
N GLU A 245 -5.49 0.73 11.68
CA GLU A 245 -5.21 1.15 13.07
C GLU A 245 -4.16 0.22 13.71
N LEU A 246 -4.26 -1.09 13.51
CA LEU A 246 -3.27 -2.05 14.01
C LEU A 246 -1.88 -1.80 13.40
N LEU A 247 -1.81 -1.51 12.09
CA LEU A 247 -0.53 -1.16 11.46
C LEU A 247 0.04 0.14 12.05
N LYS A 248 -0.80 1.14 12.31
CA LYS A 248 -0.40 2.43 12.89
C LYS A 248 0.07 2.27 14.34
N GLU A 249 -0.63 1.47 15.15
CA GLU A 249 -0.22 1.16 16.52
C GLU A 249 1.16 0.49 16.55
N LYS A 250 1.37 -0.54 15.72
CA LYS A 250 2.66 -1.24 15.62
C LYS A 250 3.77 -0.30 15.15
N ASP A 251 3.49 0.51 14.13
CA ASP A 251 4.44 1.51 13.63
C ASP A 251 4.84 2.52 14.72
N SER A 252 3.88 2.96 15.53
CA SER A 252 4.14 3.84 16.67
C SER A 252 5.02 3.17 17.74
N LYS A 253 4.74 1.90 18.08
CA LYS A 253 5.53 1.13 19.05
C LYS A 253 6.95 0.85 18.58
N THR A 254 7.18 0.89 17.27
CA THR A 254 8.46 0.57 16.63
C THR A 254 9.14 1.80 16.03
N ALA A 255 8.75 3.01 16.47
CA ALA A 255 9.32 4.29 16.03
C ALA A 255 9.40 4.46 14.49
N GLY A 256 8.43 3.92 13.75
CA GLY A 256 8.36 4.00 12.29
C GLY A 256 9.14 2.92 11.53
N VAL A 257 9.93 2.08 12.22
CA VAL A 257 10.78 1.06 11.59
C VAL A 257 9.95 -0.05 10.97
N PHE A 258 8.78 -0.38 11.54
CA PHE A 258 7.86 -1.34 10.95
C PHE A 258 7.44 -0.97 9.51
N LYS A 259 6.99 0.27 9.27
CA LYS A 259 6.63 0.68 7.90
C LYS A 259 7.85 0.87 6.99
N GLN A 260 9.03 1.14 7.54
CA GLN A 260 10.28 1.11 6.75
C GLN A 260 10.52 -0.29 6.19
N ALA A 261 10.31 -1.35 6.98
CA ALA A 261 10.43 -2.74 6.53
C ALA A 261 9.42 -3.07 5.42
N ILE A 262 8.17 -2.62 5.55
CA ILE A 262 7.14 -2.80 4.51
C ILE A 262 7.60 -2.15 3.20
N ARG A 263 8.06 -0.90 3.23
CA ARG A 263 8.52 -0.19 2.03
C ARG A 263 9.76 -0.84 1.43
N LEU A 264 10.71 -1.30 2.25
CA LEU A 264 11.88 -2.06 1.80
C LEU A 264 11.45 -3.29 1.00
N LEU A 265 10.65 -4.18 1.59
CA LEU A 265 10.27 -5.43 0.94
C LEU A 265 9.40 -5.21 -0.30
N LYS A 266 8.54 -4.18 -0.30
CA LYS A 266 7.77 -3.79 -1.49
C LYS A 266 8.67 -3.31 -2.62
N ASN A 267 9.70 -2.54 -2.33
CA ASN A 267 10.66 -2.09 -3.35
C ASN A 267 11.45 -3.28 -3.90
N VAL A 268 12.03 -4.11 -3.03
CA VAL A 268 12.76 -5.33 -3.43
C VAL A 268 11.89 -6.23 -4.28
N LYS A 269 10.61 -6.40 -3.94
CA LYS A 269 9.65 -7.14 -4.76
C LYS A 269 9.56 -6.58 -6.18
N VAL A 270 9.33 -5.28 -6.34
CA VAL A 270 9.18 -4.65 -7.66
C VAL A 270 10.47 -4.79 -8.47
N ASP A 271 11.62 -4.58 -7.83
CA ASP A 271 12.92 -4.67 -8.50
C ASP A 271 13.24 -6.11 -8.91
N ALA A 272 12.88 -7.10 -8.10
CA ALA A 272 12.97 -8.52 -8.46
C ALA A 272 12.04 -8.89 -9.64
N GLU A 273 10.80 -8.38 -9.65
CA GLU A 273 9.87 -8.57 -10.77
C GLU A 273 10.43 -7.98 -12.06
N ASN A 274 11.02 -6.77 -11.99
CA ASN A 274 11.64 -6.10 -13.14
C ASN A 274 12.88 -6.86 -13.64
N SER A 275 13.75 -7.33 -12.75
CA SER A 275 14.97 -8.05 -13.10
C SER A 275 14.69 -9.42 -13.72
N THR A 276 13.63 -10.11 -13.28
CA THR A 276 13.28 -11.45 -13.77
C THR A 276 12.24 -11.45 -14.89
N GLY A 277 11.58 -10.31 -15.14
CA GLY A 277 10.43 -10.21 -16.03
C GLY A 277 9.22 -11.03 -15.56
N SER A 278 9.22 -11.52 -14.32
CA SER A 278 8.23 -12.45 -13.80
C SER A 278 7.52 -11.87 -12.58
N ARG A 279 6.20 -12.03 -12.52
CA ARG A 279 5.38 -11.53 -11.41
C ARG A 279 5.54 -12.42 -10.18
N ILE A 280 5.93 -11.81 -9.06
CA ILE A 280 6.01 -12.46 -7.76
C ILE A 280 4.61 -12.48 -7.13
N ARG A 281 4.06 -13.68 -6.89
CA ARG A 281 2.73 -13.89 -6.31
C ARG A 281 2.72 -13.69 -4.79
N PHE A 282 2.96 -12.45 -4.37
CA PHE A 282 2.88 -12.04 -2.97
C PHE A 282 2.44 -10.56 -2.86
N SER A 283 1.20 -10.33 -2.44
CA SER A 283 0.55 -9.02 -2.47
C SER A 283 1.13 -8.02 -1.45
N SER A 284 0.86 -6.72 -1.64
CA SER A 284 1.20 -5.70 -0.63
C SER A 284 0.51 -5.96 0.72
N TYR A 285 -0.71 -6.50 0.67
CA TYR A 285 -1.45 -6.95 1.85
C TYR A 285 -0.70 -8.10 2.56
N GLY A 286 -0.22 -9.07 1.77
CA GLY A 286 0.63 -10.15 2.25
C GLY A 286 1.93 -9.65 2.89
N ILE A 287 2.63 -8.72 2.25
CA ILE A 287 3.87 -8.11 2.79
C ILE A 287 3.61 -7.44 4.13
N ALA A 288 2.56 -6.62 4.23
CA ALA A 288 2.23 -5.92 5.47
C ALA A 288 1.89 -6.91 6.59
N SER A 289 1.15 -7.97 6.28
CA SER A 289 0.77 -9.02 7.23
C SER A 289 1.96 -9.87 7.69
N LEU A 290 2.82 -10.29 6.74
CA LEU A 290 4.05 -11.04 7.00
C LEU A 290 4.96 -10.31 7.99
N LEU A 291 5.08 -8.99 7.83
CA LEU A 291 5.89 -8.15 8.70
C LEU A 291 5.15 -7.79 9.99
N TYR A 292 3.82 -7.70 9.98
CA TYR A 292 3.06 -7.44 11.20
C TYR A 292 3.23 -8.56 12.24
N ASP A 293 3.35 -9.81 11.77
CA ASP A 293 3.59 -11.00 12.61
C ASP A 293 4.91 -10.96 13.39
N LEU A 294 5.93 -10.21 12.94
CA LEU A 294 7.17 -10.04 13.70
C LEU A 294 6.90 -9.35 15.05
N SER A 295 7.54 -9.81 16.13
CA SER A 295 7.46 -9.10 17.41
C SER A 295 8.00 -7.66 17.32
N ASP A 296 7.43 -6.73 18.09
CA ASP A 296 7.84 -5.31 18.09
C ASP A 296 9.35 -5.16 18.40
N ASN A 297 9.90 -6.03 19.26
CA ASN A 297 11.31 -6.05 19.63
C ASN A 297 12.25 -6.25 18.42
N CYS A 298 11.81 -6.97 17.38
CA CYS A 298 12.60 -7.19 16.17
C CYS A 298 12.83 -5.89 15.37
N TYR A 299 12.02 -4.86 15.58
CA TYR A 299 12.13 -3.57 14.91
C TYR A 299 12.97 -2.54 15.67
N HIS A 300 13.40 -2.86 16.89
CA HIS A 300 14.36 -2.04 17.64
C HIS A 300 15.77 -2.31 17.13
N ILE A 301 16.01 -1.94 15.87
CA ILE A 301 17.30 -2.09 15.21
C ILE A 301 18.31 -1.12 15.81
N GLY A 302 19.58 -1.53 15.86
CA GLY A 302 20.66 -0.73 16.43
C GLY A 302 21.03 0.48 15.54
N TYR A 303 22.29 0.89 15.61
CA TYR A 303 22.76 2.13 14.98
C TYR A 303 22.76 2.14 13.43
N SER A 304 22.40 1.03 12.78
CA SER A 304 22.43 0.93 11.32
C SER A 304 21.08 0.49 10.73
N PRO A 305 20.52 1.26 9.78
CA PRO A 305 19.29 0.87 9.09
C PRO A 305 19.46 -0.43 8.28
N LEU A 306 20.70 -0.81 7.92
CA LEU A 306 20.99 -2.02 7.16
C LEU A 306 20.63 -3.30 7.94
N MET A 307 20.60 -3.25 9.27
CA MET A 307 20.18 -4.40 10.10
C MET A 307 18.75 -4.84 9.80
N LEU A 308 17.89 -3.94 9.33
CA LEU A 308 16.51 -4.27 8.98
C LEU A 308 16.42 -5.24 7.79
N VAL A 309 17.44 -5.28 6.93
CA VAL A 309 17.52 -6.25 5.82
C VAL A 309 17.58 -7.69 6.36
N ASP A 310 18.37 -7.92 7.42
CA ASP A 310 18.48 -9.23 8.06
C ASP A 310 17.20 -9.61 8.80
N VAL A 311 16.56 -8.66 9.49
CA VAL A 311 15.27 -8.87 10.17
C VAL A 311 14.19 -9.32 9.18
N VAL A 312 14.05 -8.60 8.05
CA VAL A 312 13.07 -8.93 7.02
C VAL A 312 13.38 -10.28 6.37
N TYR A 313 14.66 -10.54 6.05
CA TYR A 313 15.09 -11.81 5.48
C TYR A 313 14.76 -13.00 6.40
N LYS A 314 15.08 -12.91 7.69
CA LYS A 314 14.79 -13.95 8.68
C LYS A 314 13.30 -14.23 8.82
N GLN A 315 12.45 -13.20 8.77
CA GLN A 315 11.00 -13.41 8.81
C GLN A 315 10.48 -14.16 7.58
N ILE A 316 11.02 -13.85 6.39
CA ILE A 316 10.68 -14.62 5.18
C ILE A 316 11.13 -16.07 5.34
N CYS A 317 12.36 -16.30 5.84
CA CYS A 317 12.89 -17.64 6.06
C CYS A 317 12.04 -18.49 7.01
N ARG A 318 11.49 -17.91 8.09
CA ARG A 318 10.58 -18.61 9.00
C ARG A 318 9.44 -19.28 8.23
N TYR A 319 8.71 -18.51 7.42
CA TYR A 319 7.57 -19.02 6.68
C TYR A 319 7.92 -19.93 5.49
N VAL A 320 9.08 -19.71 4.85
CA VAL A 320 9.52 -20.60 3.76
C VAL A 320 10.03 -21.94 4.27
N ASN A 321 10.89 -21.93 5.29
CA ASN A 321 11.57 -23.13 5.77
C ASN A 321 10.62 -24.06 6.52
N GLU A 322 9.66 -23.50 7.27
CA GLU A 322 8.64 -24.25 7.99
C GLU A 322 7.45 -24.62 7.09
N ASN A 323 7.43 -24.15 5.83
CA ASN A 323 6.28 -24.25 4.93
C ASN A 323 4.97 -23.76 5.58
N ALA A 324 5.10 -22.75 6.45
CA ALA A 324 4.06 -22.30 7.37
C ALA A 324 3.23 -21.12 6.82
N LEU A 325 3.29 -20.83 5.52
CA LEU A 325 2.51 -19.71 4.92
C LEU A 325 1.02 -19.81 5.25
N GLN A 326 0.51 -21.03 5.40
CA GLN A 326 -0.88 -21.31 5.77
C GLN A 326 -1.27 -20.87 7.19
N GLU A 327 -0.28 -20.70 8.07
CA GLU A 327 -0.44 -20.21 9.43
C GLU A 327 -0.41 -18.68 9.51
N LEU A 328 0.07 -18.01 8.46
CA LEU A 328 0.12 -16.55 8.42
C LEU A 328 -1.30 -15.97 8.33
N THR A 329 -1.66 -15.22 9.36
CA THR A 329 -2.85 -14.37 9.36
C THR A 329 -2.49 -12.93 9.02
N ASP A 330 -3.49 -12.18 8.59
CA ASP A 330 -3.41 -10.74 8.61
C ASP A 330 -3.48 -10.19 10.06
N PRO A 331 -3.26 -8.89 10.28
CA PRO A 331 -3.37 -8.24 11.58
C PRO A 331 -4.72 -8.43 12.28
N VAL A 332 -5.81 -8.68 11.54
CA VAL A 332 -7.15 -8.89 12.10
C VAL A 332 -7.47 -10.37 12.34
N GLY A 333 -6.50 -11.27 12.13
CA GLY A 333 -6.61 -12.70 12.40
C GLY A 333 -7.23 -13.53 11.27
N VAL A 334 -7.38 -12.98 10.06
CA VAL A 334 -7.89 -13.73 8.90
C VAL A 334 -6.73 -14.40 8.16
N SER A 335 -6.86 -15.69 7.86
CA SER A 335 -5.85 -16.45 7.12
C SER A 335 -5.61 -15.87 5.72
N LEU A 336 -4.34 -15.75 5.33
CA LEU A 336 -3.95 -15.23 4.02
C LEU A 336 -4.04 -16.25 2.88
N ASN A 337 -4.41 -17.50 3.13
CA ASN A 337 -4.48 -18.56 2.11
C ASN A 337 -5.34 -18.19 0.88
N HIS A 338 -6.34 -17.32 1.06
CA HIS A 338 -7.25 -16.91 -0.01
C HIS A 338 -6.84 -15.62 -0.75
N SER A 339 -5.71 -15.01 -0.38
CA SER A 339 -5.26 -13.71 -0.91
C SER A 339 -4.43 -13.80 -2.19
N GLY A 340 -4.23 -15.02 -2.73
CA GLY A 340 -3.42 -15.27 -3.93
C GLY A 340 -1.91 -15.19 -3.69
N ASN A 341 -1.48 -15.05 -2.44
CA ASN A 341 -0.10 -15.22 -1.99
C ASN A 341 0.29 -16.70 -2.09
N THR A 342 1.48 -17.02 -2.61
CA THR A 342 1.97 -18.40 -2.72
C THR A 342 3.33 -18.58 -2.05
N VAL A 343 3.64 -19.82 -1.67
CA VAL A 343 4.96 -20.19 -1.12
C VAL A 343 6.06 -19.93 -2.14
N GLU A 344 5.80 -20.16 -3.43
CA GLU A 344 6.72 -19.86 -4.53
C GLU A 344 7.02 -18.35 -4.62
N GLY A 345 6.00 -17.50 -4.53
CA GLY A 345 6.20 -16.05 -4.49
C GLY A 345 7.02 -15.62 -3.27
N LEU A 346 6.81 -16.27 -2.12
CA LEU A 346 7.60 -16.01 -0.92
C LEU A 346 9.06 -16.47 -1.06
N ARG A 347 9.32 -17.61 -1.73
CA ARG A 347 10.67 -18.08 -2.09
C ARG A 347 11.40 -17.12 -3.03
N GLU A 348 10.68 -16.52 -3.98
CA GLU A 348 11.25 -15.49 -4.86
C GLU A 348 11.65 -14.23 -4.08
N LEU A 349 10.80 -13.78 -3.13
CA LEU A 349 11.17 -12.70 -2.21
C LEU A 349 12.36 -13.06 -1.32
N GLN A 350 12.41 -14.30 -0.82
CA GLN A 350 13.53 -14.80 -0.02
C GLN A 350 14.84 -14.73 -0.80
N SER A 351 14.84 -15.15 -2.06
CA SER A 351 16.00 -15.11 -2.95
C SER A 351 16.47 -13.68 -3.20
N ALA A 352 15.54 -12.77 -3.50
CA ALA A 352 15.83 -11.34 -3.69
C ALA A 352 16.43 -10.70 -2.43
N MET A 353 15.82 -10.94 -1.26
CA MET A 353 16.32 -10.43 0.02
C MET A 353 17.68 -11.04 0.41
N TYR A 354 17.91 -12.32 0.10
CA TYR A 354 19.19 -12.98 0.34
C TYR A 354 20.31 -12.35 -0.50
N SER A 355 20.04 -12.09 -1.79
CA SER A 355 20.98 -11.40 -2.68
C SER A 355 21.35 -10.02 -2.13
N LEU A 356 20.35 -9.23 -1.75
CA LEU A 356 20.55 -7.93 -1.10
C LEU A 356 21.41 -8.02 0.16
N LYS A 357 21.06 -8.94 1.06
CA LYS A 357 21.81 -9.19 2.29
C LYS A 357 23.27 -9.51 2.00
N LYS A 358 23.54 -10.43 1.06
CA LYS A 358 24.90 -10.86 0.73
C LYS A 358 25.74 -9.77 0.09
N THR A 359 25.17 -8.97 -0.81
CA THR A 359 25.86 -7.81 -1.38
C THR A 359 26.29 -6.85 -0.27
N LEU A 360 25.35 -6.46 0.61
CA LEU A 360 25.64 -5.52 1.69
C LEU A 360 26.71 -6.07 2.64
N GLU A 361 26.60 -7.33 3.06
CA GLU A 361 27.61 -7.98 3.93
C GLU A 361 29.02 -7.88 3.34
N ASN A 362 29.15 -8.09 2.03
CA ASN A 362 30.44 -8.00 1.33
C ASN A 362 30.95 -6.56 1.20
N GLU A 363 30.07 -5.59 0.96
CA GLU A 363 30.46 -4.19 0.74
C GLU A 363 30.77 -3.42 2.02
N VAL A 364 30.02 -3.68 3.10
CA VAL A 364 30.14 -2.93 4.36
C VAL A 364 30.87 -3.68 5.47
N GLY A 365 31.24 -4.95 5.25
CA GLY A 365 31.92 -5.80 6.25
C GLY A 365 31.02 -6.26 7.40
N GLY A 366 29.71 -6.04 7.28
CA GLY A 366 28.69 -6.40 8.27
C GLY A 366 27.56 -5.37 8.35
N LEU A 367 26.31 -5.84 8.48
CA LEU A 367 25.11 -4.98 8.50
C LEU A 367 25.01 -4.07 9.72
N SER A 368 25.81 -4.32 10.77
CA SER A 368 25.89 -3.45 11.95
C SER A 368 26.77 -2.22 11.74
N ARG A 369 27.49 -2.11 10.60
CA ARG A 369 28.33 -0.94 10.31
C ARG A 369 27.48 0.34 10.34
N GLN A 370 27.93 1.29 11.15
CA GLN A 370 27.30 2.60 11.26
C GLN A 370 27.42 3.36 9.92
N ILE A 371 26.29 3.81 9.39
CA ILE A 371 26.26 4.65 8.20
C ILE A 371 26.28 6.11 8.63
N LYS A 372 27.29 6.85 8.21
CA LYS A 372 27.38 8.28 8.46
C LYS A 372 26.45 9.02 7.51
N ILE A 373 25.24 9.32 7.96
CA ILE A 373 24.36 10.27 7.27
C ILE A 373 24.93 11.66 7.59
N ALA A 374 25.43 12.37 6.59
CA ALA A 374 25.81 13.77 6.77
C ALA A 374 24.53 14.54 7.15
N VAL A 375 24.55 15.16 8.34
CA VAL A 375 23.43 15.93 8.89
C VAL A 375 23.17 17.18 8.07
#